data_AF-A0A1G5Y9H7-F1
#
_entry.id   AF-A0A1G5Y9H7-F1
#
_cell.length_a   1.000
_cell.length_b   1.000
_cell.length_c   1.000
_cell.angle_alpha   90.00
_cell.angle_beta   90.00
_cell.angle_gamma   90.00
#
_symmetry.space_group_name_H-M   'P 1'
#
loop_
_entity.id
_entity.type
_entity.pdbx_description
1 polymer ?
#
loop_
_entity_poly.entity_id
_entity_poly.type
_entity_poly.pdbx_seq_one_letter_code
_entity_poly.pdbx_strand_id
1 'polypeptide(L)'
;MNFDISQVVMTVVVLCLFLWRMSYGANNGLFAEAAGLVAVIASFAAVYYLMNIAGSVLNKSLGTIIPKIGYLIVAFAVYKIMTSIGEAFKKVKNIPIVGKFDRFMGAVIGIFEAACIIYLVEFITDIDIVKPVLGVGIQLFCGIQSYLRSFYK
;
A
#
# COMPACT_ATOMS: atom_id res chain seq x y z
N MET A 1 -3.01 -21.42 -20.04
CA MET A 1 -3.35 -20.36 -19.07
C MET A 1 -4.62 -19.69 -19.57
N ASN A 2 -5.70 -19.72 -18.80
CA ASN A 2 -6.92 -19.01 -19.15
C ASN A 2 -7.07 -17.86 -18.15
N PHE A 3 -6.53 -16.70 -18.49
CA PHE A 3 -6.59 -15.51 -17.63
C PHE A 3 -7.78 -14.66 -18.06
N ASP A 4 -8.64 -14.30 -17.11
CA ASP A 4 -9.63 -13.26 -17.35
C ASP A 4 -8.93 -11.92 -17.53
N ILE A 5 -9.38 -11.13 -18.52
CA ILE A 5 -8.81 -9.81 -18.84
C ILE A 5 -8.81 -8.91 -17.59
N SER A 6 -9.86 -8.99 -16.78
CA SER A 6 -9.96 -8.25 -15.51
C SER A 6 -8.86 -8.61 -14.51
N GLN A 7 -8.50 -9.89 -14.40
CA GLN A 7 -7.45 -10.36 -13.49
C GLN A 7 -6.06 -9.90 -13.96
N VAL A 8 -5.81 -9.92 -15.27
CA VAL A 8 -4.55 -9.42 -15.84
C VAL A 8 -4.42 -7.92 -15.58
N VAL A 9 -5.47 -7.14 -15.84
CA VAL A 9 -5.46 -5.69 -15.63
C VAL A 9 -5.22 -5.36 -14.15
N MET A 10 -5.92 -6.01 -13.23
CA MET A 10 -5.71 -5.82 -11.78
C MET A 10 -4.26 -6.15 -11.37
N THR A 11 -3.71 -7.24 -11.89
CA THR A 11 -2.32 -7.65 -11.61
C THR A 11 -1.31 -6.61 -12.07
N VAL A 12 -1.50 -6.06 -13.27
CA VAL A 12 -0.62 -5.00 -13.81
C VAL A 12 -0.72 -3.73 -12.96
N VAL A 13 -1.93 -3.30 -12.58
CA VAL A 13 -2.13 -2.11 -11.74
C VAL A 13 -1.45 -2.28 -10.39
N VAL A 14 -1.63 -3.43 -9.75
CA VAL A 14 -1.01 -3.73 -8.45
C VAL A 14 0.52 -3.79 -8.58
N LEU A 15 1.06 -4.43 -9.61
CA LEU A 15 2.50 -4.44 -9.88
C LEU A 15 3.06 -3.02 -10.06
N CYS A 16 2.38 -2.17 -10.84
CA CYS A 16 2.76 -0.78 -11.02
C CYS A 16 2.77 0.00 -9.69
N LEU A 17 1.78 -0.23 -8.82
CA LEU A 17 1.73 0.36 -7.47
C LEU A 17 2.92 -0.09 -6.62
N PHE A 18 3.21 -1.40 -6.59
CA PHE A 18 4.37 -1.92 -5.85
C PHE A 18 5.69 -1.38 -6.39
N LEU A 19 5.89 -1.35 -7.71
CA LEU A 19 7.10 -0.85 -8.33
C LEU A 19 7.29 0.65 -8.09
N TRP A 20 6.23 1.43 -8.19
CA TRP A 20 6.25 2.85 -7.83
C TRP A 20 6.67 2.99 -6.37
N ARG A 21 5.96 2.33 -5.45
CA ARG A 21 6.20 2.54 -4.01
C ARG A 21 7.55 2.03 -3.54
N MET A 22 8.02 0.92 -4.10
CA MET A 22 9.38 0.42 -3.89
C MET A 22 10.43 1.40 -4.41
N SER A 23 10.25 1.96 -5.61
CA SER A 23 11.15 2.99 -6.18
C SER A 23 11.16 4.28 -5.36
N TYR A 24 9.99 4.68 -4.85
CA TYR A 24 9.85 5.84 -3.99
C TYR A 24 10.57 5.62 -2.65
N GLY A 25 10.36 4.47 -2.00
CA GLY A 25 11.06 4.09 -0.77
C GLY A 25 12.57 3.96 -0.95
N ALA A 26 13.01 3.43 -2.09
CA ALA A 26 14.43 3.36 -2.46
C ALA A 26 15.07 4.73 -2.60
N ASN A 27 14.36 5.74 -3.10
CA ASN A 27 14.89 7.09 -3.25
C ASN A 27 14.76 7.93 -1.98
N ASN A 28 13.80 7.60 -1.13
CA ASN A 28 13.47 8.36 0.07
C ASN A 28 14.22 7.93 1.32
N GLY A 29 14.70 6.69 1.37
CA GLY A 29 15.42 6.16 2.52
C GLY A 29 14.51 5.64 3.63
N LEU A 30 15.08 4.82 4.51
CA LEU A 30 14.39 4.01 5.51
C LEU A 30 13.55 4.84 6.48
N PHE A 31 14.11 5.91 7.03
CA PHE A 31 13.47 6.67 8.11
C PHE A 31 12.18 7.37 7.64
N ALA A 32 12.18 7.85 6.41
CA ALA A 32 11.01 8.51 5.87
C ALA A 32 9.89 7.54 5.56
N GLU A 33 10.25 6.36 5.07
CA GLU A 33 9.27 5.33 4.77
C GLU A 33 8.74 4.66 6.04
N ALA A 34 9.56 4.54 7.09
CA ALA A 34 9.09 4.18 8.41
C ALA A 34 8.09 5.22 8.97
N ALA A 35 8.37 6.52 8.79
CA ALA A 35 7.44 7.58 9.18
C ALA A 35 6.14 7.56 8.34
N GLY A 36 6.23 7.26 7.03
CA GLY A 36 5.08 7.03 6.15
C GLY A 36 4.25 5.81 6.57
N LEU A 37 4.89 4.70 6.97
CA LEU A 37 4.18 3.54 7.49
C LEU A 37 3.43 3.87 8.79
N VAL A 38 4.08 4.60 9.72
CA VAL A 38 3.42 5.10 10.93
C VAL A 38 2.29 6.07 10.58
N ALA A 39 2.45 6.91 9.54
CA ALA A 39 1.40 7.78 9.02
C ALA A 39 0.15 7.00 8.59
N VAL A 40 0.34 5.90 7.85
CA VAL A 40 -0.74 5.03 7.38
C VAL A 40 -1.45 4.35 8.55
N ILE A 41 -0.70 3.84 9.53
CA ILE A 41 -1.30 3.21 10.71
C ILE A 41 -2.08 4.24 11.54
N ALA A 42 -1.50 5.44 11.74
CA ALA A 42 -2.14 6.52 12.49
C ALA A 42 -3.39 7.05 11.78
N SER A 43 -3.36 7.17 10.45
CA SER A 43 -4.54 7.59 9.68
C SER A 43 -5.64 6.54 9.75
N PHE A 44 -5.30 5.24 9.68
CA PHE A 44 -6.27 4.18 9.84
C PHE A 44 -6.87 4.14 11.24
N ALA A 45 -6.05 4.27 12.29
CA ALA A 45 -6.52 4.35 13.66
C ALA A 45 -7.46 5.55 13.86
N ALA A 46 -7.09 6.72 13.31
CA ALA A 46 -7.92 7.92 13.36
C ALA A 46 -9.28 7.68 12.69
N VAL A 47 -9.30 7.07 11.51
CA VAL A 47 -10.53 6.68 10.81
C VAL A 47 -11.37 5.71 11.62
N TYR A 48 -10.76 4.66 12.18
CA TYR A 48 -11.47 3.66 12.97
C TYR A 48 -12.17 4.27 14.20
N TYR A 49 -11.45 5.10 14.96
CA TYR A 49 -12.04 5.80 16.11
C TYR A 49 -13.10 6.82 15.68
N LEU A 50 -12.89 7.55 14.58
CA LEU A 50 -13.90 8.44 14.00
C LEU A 50 -15.14 7.69 13.53
N MET A 51 -15.00 6.50 12.93
CA MET A 51 -16.13 5.66 12.54
C MET A 51 -16.94 5.23 13.76
N ASN A 52 -16.27 4.87 14.86
CA ASN A 52 -16.95 4.41 16.07
C ASN A 52 -17.71 5.56 16.77
N ILE A 53 -17.09 6.74 16.84
CA ILE A 53 -17.67 7.92 17.50
C ILE A 53 -18.73 8.57 16.61
N ALA A 54 -18.35 8.96 15.39
CA ALA A 54 -19.19 9.75 14.50
C ALA A 54 -20.21 8.88 13.75
N GLY A 55 -19.94 7.60 13.50
CA GLY A 55 -20.90 6.70 12.85
C GLY A 55 -22.19 6.52 13.65
N SER A 56 -22.12 6.60 14.98
CA SER A 56 -23.30 6.56 15.85
C SER A 56 -24.23 7.79 15.68
N VAL A 57 -23.64 8.95 15.38
CA VAL A 57 -24.35 10.23 15.24
C VAL A 57 -24.78 10.48 13.79
N LEU A 58 -23.88 10.24 12.83
CA LEU A 58 -24.12 10.51 11.40
C LEU A 58 -25.07 9.50 10.75
N ASN A 59 -25.03 8.20 11.11
CA ASN A 59 -25.99 7.23 10.55
C ASN A 59 -27.44 7.61 10.85
N LYS A 60 -27.67 8.32 11.96
CA LYS A 60 -29.00 8.76 12.38
C LYS A 60 -29.56 9.90 11.52
N SER A 61 -28.72 10.63 10.78
CA SER A 61 -29.10 11.86 10.08
C SER A 61 -28.81 11.89 8.57
N LEU A 62 -27.84 11.13 8.06
CA LEU A 62 -27.32 11.33 6.69
C LEU A 62 -27.18 10.03 5.84
N GLY A 63 -27.60 8.88 6.36
CA GLY A 63 -27.40 7.58 5.71
C GLY A 63 -25.93 7.12 5.70
N THR A 64 -25.63 6.01 5.03
CA THR A 64 -24.35 5.27 5.17
C THR A 64 -23.22 5.69 4.21
N ILE A 65 -23.51 6.43 3.13
CA ILE A 65 -22.53 6.73 2.07
C ILE A 65 -21.76 8.04 2.32
N ILE A 66 -22.45 9.11 2.71
CA ILE A 66 -21.86 10.44 2.98
C ILE A 66 -20.78 10.39 4.09
N PRO A 67 -20.96 9.65 5.20
CA PRO A 67 -19.94 9.54 6.23
C PRO A 67 -18.65 8.88 5.72
N LYS A 68 -18.76 7.85 4.87
CA LYS A 68 -17.59 7.13 4.30
C LYS A 68 -16.67 8.06 3.50
N ILE A 69 -17.24 8.97 2.71
CA ILE A 69 -16.48 9.96 1.94
C ILE A 69 -15.78 10.94 2.89
N GLY A 70 -16.47 11.42 3.93
CA GLY A 70 -15.88 12.29 4.96
C GLY A 70 -14.71 11.63 5.70
N TYR A 71 -14.81 10.34 5.99
CA TYR A 71 -13.74 9.60 6.65
C TYR A 71 -12.50 9.41 5.78
N LEU A 72 -12.68 9.15 4.48
CA LEU A 72 -11.58 9.09 3.50
C LEU A 72 -10.82 10.41 3.41
N ILE A 73 -11.54 11.55 3.48
CA ILE A 73 -10.92 12.88 3.49
C ILE A 73 -10.06 13.08 4.74
N VAL A 74 -10.55 12.68 5.92
CA VAL A 74 -9.78 12.79 7.17
C VAL A 74 -8.59 11.84 7.17
N ALA A 75 -8.75 10.60 6.69
CA ALA A 75 -7.66 9.64 6.51
C ALA A 75 -6.54 10.22 5.65
N PHE A 76 -6.93 10.80 4.52
CA PHE A 76 -6.01 11.42 3.58
C PHE A 76 -5.29 12.63 4.19
N ALA A 77 -6.01 13.46 4.97
CA ALA A 77 -5.42 14.59 5.67
C ALA A 77 -4.37 14.16 6.70
N VAL A 78 -4.69 13.17 7.55
CA VAL A 78 -3.76 12.64 8.56
C VAL A 78 -2.54 12.00 7.90
N TYR A 79 -2.75 11.20 6.85
CA TYR A 79 -1.67 10.62 6.07
C TYR A 79 -0.75 11.71 5.51
N LYS A 80 -1.30 12.74 4.85
CA LYS A 80 -0.50 13.82 4.25
C LYS A 80 0.34 14.59 5.28
N ILE A 81 -0.23 14.86 6.46
CA ILE A 81 0.47 15.56 7.55
C ILE A 81 1.64 14.72 8.07
N MET A 82 1.39 13.44 8.35
CA MET A 82 2.41 12.55 8.90
C MET A 82 3.52 12.24 7.89
N THR A 83 3.19 12.07 6.61
CA THR A 83 4.18 11.92 5.53
C THR A 83 5.03 13.19 5.36
N SER A 84 4.42 14.38 5.46
CA SER A 84 5.14 15.66 5.44
C SER A 84 6.13 15.79 6.61
N ILE A 85 5.77 15.31 7.80
CA ILE A 85 6.66 15.27 8.96
C ILE A 85 7.83 14.32 8.69
N GLY A 86 7.56 13.13 8.16
CA GLY A 86 8.59 12.16 7.76
C GLY A 86 9.57 12.71 6.73
N GLU A 87 9.10 13.51 5.77
CA GLU A 87 9.94 14.21 4.80
C GLU A 87 10.79 15.31 5.43
N ALA A 88 10.31 16.00 6.46
CA ALA A 88 11.10 16.99 7.19
C ALA A 88 12.30 16.35 7.92
N PHE A 89 12.11 15.16 8.49
CA PHE A 89 13.19 14.40 9.13
C PHE A 89 14.27 13.90 8.14
N LYS A 90 13.95 13.73 6.84
CA LYS A 90 14.93 13.35 5.81
C LYS A 90 16.07 14.34 5.66
N LYS A 91 15.79 15.64 5.78
CA LYS A 91 16.78 16.72 5.55
C LYS A 91 17.95 16.69 6.55
N VAL A 92 17.84 15.92 7.63
CA VAL A 92 18.82 15.86 8.72
C VAL A 92 19.90 14.78 8.46
N LYS A 93 19.70 13.83 7.55
CA LYS A 93 20.57 12.63 7.44
C LYS A 93 21.63 12.74 6.32
N ASN A 94 22.71 13.47 6.58
CA ASN A 94 23.93 13.47 5.75
C ASN A 94 24.97 12.45 6.27
N ILE A 95 24.80 11.14 6.02
CA ILE A 95 25.86 10.14 6.28
C ILE A 95 26.01 9.18 5.07
N PRO A 96 27.10 9.27 4.27
CA PRO A 96 27.23 8.61 2.98
C PRO A 96 27.40 7.08 3.00
N ILE A 97 27.92 6.48 4.08
CA ILE A 97 28.14 5.01 4.18
C ILE A 97 26.84 4.25 4.46
N VAL A 98 25.86 4.90 5.11
CA VAL A 98 24.55 4.32 5.44
C VAL A 98 23.59 4.40 4.25
N GLY A 99 23.90 5.20 3.22
CA GLY A 99 22.98 5.52 2.12
C GLY A 99 22.49 4.29 1.35
N LYS A 100 23.35 3.33 0.99
CA LYS A 100 22.90 2.14 0.21
C LYS A 100 22.01 1.20 1.01
N PHE A 101 22.34 0.98 2.29
CA PHE A 101 21.51 0.16 3.19
C PHE A 101 20.18 0.85 3.51
N ASP A 102 20.21 2.17 3.69
CA ASP A 102 19.03 3.01 3.91
C ASP A 102 18.07 2.98 2.71
N ARG A 103 18.59 2.98 1.48
CA ARG A 103 17.79 2.82 0.26
C ARG A 103 17.18 1.42 0.14
N PHE A 104 17.95 0.38 0.42
CA PHE A 104 17.44 -1.00 0.37
C PHE A 104 16.31 -1.20 1.39
N MET A 105 16.52 -0.76 2.63
CA MET A 105 15.50 -0.86 3.67
C MET A 105 14.29 0.05 3.38
N GLY A 106 14.51 1.23 2.78
CA GLY A 106 13.42 2.08 2.28
C GLY A 106 12.58 1.40 1.20
N ALA A 107 13.21 0.67 0.26
CA ALA A 107 12.50 -0.13 -0.73
C ALA A 107 11.64 -1.22 -0.08
N VAL A 108 12.19 -1.93 0.92
CA VAL A 108 11.46 -2.96 1.69
C VAL A 108 10.25 -2.35 2.40
N ILE A 109 10.41 -1.22 3.09
CA ILE A 109 9.27 -0.56 3.73
C ILE A 109 8.24 -0.05 2.70
N GLY A 110 8.67 0.45 1.55
CA GLY A 110 7.76 0.84 0.46
C GLY A 110 6.89 -0.31 -0.05
N ILE A 111 7.42 -1.55 -0.07
CA ILE A 111 6.63 -2.76 -0.37
C ILE A 111 5.58 -3.00 0.73
N PHE A 112 5.96 -2.90 2.01
CA PHE A 112 5.02 -3.05 3.12
C PHE A 112 3.93 -1.98 3.10
N GLU A 113 4.26 -0.75 2.76
CA GLU A 113 3.29 0.35 2.63
C GLU A 113 2.30 0.08 1.49
N ALA A 114 2.77 -0.36 0.32
CA ALA A 114 1.90 -0.75 -0.78
C ALA A 114 0.95 -1.91 -0.41
N ALA A 115 1.45 -2.92 0.30
CA ALA A 115 0.63 -4.02 0.80
C ALA A 115 -0.43 -3.53 1.80
N CYS A 116 -0.07 -2.63 2.72
CA CYS A 116 -1.02 -2.02 3.65
C CYS A 116 -2.10 -1.22 2.92
N ILE A 117 -1.74 -0.42 1.92
CA ILE A 117 -2.71 0.35 1.13
C ILE A 117 -3.69 -0.58 0.41
N ILE A 118 -3.20 -1.65 -0.23
CA ILE A 118 -4.07 -2.61 -0.92
C ILE A 118 -5.04 -3.29 0.05
N TYR A 119 -4.54 -3.73 1.21
CA TYR A 119 -5.38 -4.33 2.25
C TYR A 119 -6.45 -3.35 2.75
N LEU A 120 -6.09 -2.08 2.94
CA LEU A 120 -7.04 -1.04 3.34
C LEU A 120 -8.11 -0.79 2.27
N VAL A 121 -7.72 -0.76 0.99
CA VAL A 121 -8.68 -0.60 -0.11
C VAL A 121 -9.63 -1.78 -0.17
N GLU A 122 -9.13 -3.01 -0.07
CA GLU A 122 -9.94 -4.23 -0.06
C GLU A 122 -10.93 -4.22 1.13
N PHE A 123 -10.45 -3.84 2.33
CA PHE A 123 -11.29 -3.73 3.53
C PHE A 123 -12.41 -2.67 3.41
N ILE A 124 -12.14 -1.54 2.75
CA ILE A 124 -13.11 -0.44 2.63
C ILE A 124 -14.09 -0.66 1.47
N THR A 125 -13.59 -1.19 0.35
CA THR A 125 -14.35 -1.33 -0.90
C THR A 125 -15.04 -2.68 -1.05
N ASP A 126 -14.66 -3.68 -0.25
CA ASP A 126 -15.14 -5.07 -0.34
C ASP A 126 -14.79 -5.74 -1.70
N ILE A 127 -13.79 -5.21 -2.39
CA ILE A 127 -13.29 -5.75 -3.67
C ILE A 127 -12.11 -6.67 -3.39
N ASP A 128 -12.24 -7.96 -3.73
CA ASP A 128 -11.17 -8.95 -3.65
C ASP A 128 -10.04 -8.62 -4.66
N ILE A 129 -8.97 -7.96 -4.20
CA ILE A 129 -7.82 -7.58 -5.05
C ILE A 129 -6.67 -8.58 -4.87
N VAL A 130 -6.41 -9.02 -3.64
CA VAL A 130 -5.23 -9.84 -3.33
C VAL A 130 -5.31 -11.23 -3.97
N LYS A 131 -6.49 -11.87 -3.91
CA LYS A 131 -6.71 -13.24 -4.43
C LYS A 131 -6.44 -13.37 -5.94
N PRO A 132 -7.03 -12.53 -6.83
CA PRO A 132 -6.77 -12.64 -8.26
C PRO A 132 -5.30 -12.36 -8.63
N VAL A 133 -4.66 -11.40 -7.96
CA VAL A 133 -3.24 -11.07 -8.19
C VAL A 133 -2.32 -12.23 -7.81
N LEU A 134 -2.53 -12.86 -6.65
CA LEU A 134 -1.77 -14.04 -6.23
C LEU A 134 -2.02 -15.23 -7.16
N GLY A 135 -3.27 -15.43 -7.59
CA GLY A 135 -3.63 -16.50 -8.53
C GLY A 135 -2.87 -16.39 -9.86
N VAL A 136 -2.81 -15.19 -10.44
CA VAL A 136 -2.04 -14.93 -11.68
C VAL A 136 -0.54 -15.12 -11.44
N GLY A 137 -0.01 -14.63 -10.32
CA GLY A 137 1.40 -14.78 -9.96
C GLY A 137 1.84 -16.25 -9.83
N ILE A 138 1.05 -17.08 -9.13
CA ILE A 138 1.33 -18.51 -8.96
C ILE A 138 1.25 -19.24 -10.29
N GLN A 139 0.24 -18.95 -11.12
CA GLN A 139 0.13 -19.57 -12.44
C GLN A 139 1.31 -19.23 -13.34
N LEU A 140 1.77 -17.96 -13.34
CA LEU A 140 2.97 -17.55 -14.07
C LEU A 140 4.22 -18.28 -13.56
N PHE A 141 4.40 -18.37 -12.23
CA PHE A 141 5.52 -19.07 -11.63
C PHE A 141 5.54 -20.56 -12.00
N CYS A 142 4.41 -21.25 -11.87
CA CYS A 142 4.28 -22.65 -12.28
C CYS A 142 4.52 -22.84 -13.79
N GLY A 143 4.04 -21.90 -14.62
CA GLY A 143 4.29 -21.91 -16.07
C GLY A 143 5.78 -21.82 -16.39
N ILE A 144 6.48 -20.84 -15.81
CA ILE A 144 7.93 -20.66 -15.99
C ILE A 144 8.71 -21.87 -15.47
N GLN A 145 8.34 -22.39 -14.30
CA GLN A 145 8.98 -23.58 -13.72
C GLN A 145 8.82 -24.80 -14.63
N SER A 146 7.63 -25.00 -15.22
CA SER A 146 7.37 -26.11 -16.13
C SER A 146 8.20 -25.99 -17.43
N TYR A 147 8.34 -24.77 -17.96
CA TYR A 147 9.15 -24.47 -19.13
C TYR A 147 10.65 -24.73 -18.87
N LEU A 148 11.18 -24.22 -17.76
CA LEU A 148 12.58 -24.44 -17.36
C LEU A 148 12.89 -25.93 -17.15
N ARG A 149 11.96 -26.70 -16.59
CA ARG A 149 12.12 -28.15 -16.37
C ARG A 149 12.09 -28.94 -17.67
N SER A 150 11.41 -28.44 -18.70
CA SER A 150 11.41 -29.02 -20.04
C SER A 150 12.70 -28.77 -20.81
N PHE A 151 13.47 -27.73 -20.45
CA PHE A 151 14.75 -27.39 -21.08
C PHE A 151 15.93 -28.17 -20.50
N TYR A 152 15.76 -28.74 -19.30
CA TYR A 152 16.77 -29.51 -18.56
C TYR A 152 16.60 -31.03 -18.71
N LYS A 153 15.70 -31.48 -19.59
CA LYS A 153 15.52 -32.86 -20.05
C LYS A 153 16.00 -32.97 -21.49
#